data_AF-A0A1M4DZ30-F1
#
_entry.id   AF-A0A1M4DZ30-F1
#
_cell.length_a   1.000
_cell.length_b   1.000
_cell.length_c   1.000
_cell.angle_alpha   90.00
_cell.angle_beta   90.00
_cell.angle_gamma   90.00
#
_symmetry.space_group_name_H-M   'P 1'
#
loop_
_entity.id
_entity.type
_entity.pdbx_description
1 polymer ?
#
loop_
_entity_poly.entity_id
_entity_poly.type
_entity_poly.pdbx_seq_one_letter_code
_entity_poly.pdbx_strand_id
1 'polypeptide(L)'
;MRDRVYLTLTVGEGDNIQYCQRRMRQIWDDPARGRVPTNWTVSPLLADIGPALLAYYQRTATEHDLLIAGPSGAGYTYPASRPEGELDAYTALTGRFLRRTGMDLVYAYNQRNAAGDGWVAFDARIAASYRKNTPLRGLIQSWETGDLQAAPAGLPLIGSFSPQGRAQEYRDTLLRHVEGWDGGWPLFVAGAVNAWNWAPSDIAELGELLGDPFEIVRGDVFFKLLGQVVRGG
;
A
#
# COMPACT_ATOMS: atom_id res chain seq x y z
N MET A 1 -1.62 19.39 12.79
CA MET A 1 -1.72 17.91 12.87
C MET A 1 -1.73 17.52 14.32
N ARG A 2 -2.21 16.33 14.67
CA ARG A 2 -2.06 15.79 16.02
C ARG A 2 -0.84 14.88 16.05
N ASP A 3 -0.17 14.82 17.18
CA ASP A 3 0.96 13.93 17.41
C ASP A 3 0.44 12.50 17.56
N ARG A 4 0.35 11.79 16.44
CA ARG A 4 -0.26 10.46 16.31
C ARG A 4 0.63 9.55 15.49
N VAL A 5 0.46 8.25 15.68
CA VAL A 5 0.98 7.24 14.76
C VAL A 5 -0.10 6.96 13.72
N TYR A 6 0.06 7.53 12.53
CA TYR A 6 -0.81 7.25 11.40
C TYR A 6 -0.44 5.88 10.82
N LEU A 7 -1.42 4.97 10.81
CA LEU A 7 -1.28 3.62 10.25
C LEU A 7 -2.17 3.50 9.02
N THR A 8 -1.65 2.97 7.92
CA THR A 8 -2.49 2.52 6.81
C THR A 8 -2.29 1.04 6.57
N LEU A 9 -3.39 0.29 6.43
CA LEU A 9 -3.35 -1.17 6.30
C LEU A 9 -3.62 -1.56 4.84
N THR A 10 -2.75 -2.40 4.28
CA THR A 10 -2.82 -2.80 2.88
C THR A 10 -2.86 -4.31 2.74
N VAL A 11 -3.98 -4.83 2.24
CA VAL A 11 -4.13 -6.23 1.87
C VAL A 11 -3.44 -6.47 0.52
N GLY A 12 -2.42 -7.32 0.53
CA GLY A 12 -1.58 -7.64 -0.65
C GLY A 12 -2.24 -8.57 -1.67
N GLU A 13 -1.42 -9.08 -2.60
CA GLU A 13 -1.76 -10.09 -3.65
C GLU A 13 -2.57 -9.57 -4.86
N GLY A 14 -2.82 -8.27 -4.97
CA GLY A 14 -3.68 -7.70 -6.01
C GLY A 14 -3.16 -7.85 -7.45
N ASP A 15 -1.87 -8.03 -7.65
CA ASP A 15 -1.30 -8.33 -8.97
C ASP A 15 -1.75 -9.70 -9.51
N ASN A 16 -2.02 -10.63 -8.59
CA ASN A 16 -2.53 -11.95 -8.89
C ASN A 16 -4.03 -11.89 -9.21
N ILE A 17 -4.36 -12.01 -10.50
CA ILE A 17 -5.75 -12.03 -10.99
C ILE A 17 -6.54 -13.18 -10.36
N GLN A 18 -5.88 -14.31 -10.07
CA GLN A 18 -6.52 -15.45 -9.42
C GLN A 18 -6.86 -15.17 -7.95
N TYR A 19 -6.07 -14.34 -7.26
CA TYR A 19 -6.43 -13.81 -5.95
C TYR A 19 -7.67 -12.90 -6.07
N CYS A 20 -7.63 -11.94 -7.01
CA CYS A 20 -8.74 -11.01 -7.25
C CYS A 20 -10.06 -11.73 -7.55
N GLN A 21 -10.04 -12.83 -8.32
CA GLN A 21 -11.26 -13.57 -8.67
C GLN A 21 -11.75 -14.54 -7.57
N ARG A 22 -10.88 -14.93 -6.63
CA ARG A 22 -11.18 -15.96 -5.61
C ARG A 22 -11.08 -15.41 -4.20
N ARG A 23 -9.88 -15.41 -3.62
CA ARG A 23 -9.70 -15.12 -2.20
C ARG A 23 -10.21 -13.74 -1.84
N MET A 24 -9.88 -12.71 -2.65
CA MET A 24 -10.41 -11.37 -2.44
C MET A 24 -11.94 -11.36 -2.46
N ARG A 25 -12.55 -12.02 -3.46
CA ARG A 25 -14.01 -12.11 -3.56
C ARG A 25 -14.64 -12.73 -2.31
N GLN A 26 -14.02 -13.74 -1.72
CA GLN A 26 -14.51 -14.38 -0.50
C GLN A 26 -14.43 -13.46 0.71
N ILE A 27 -13.27 -12.85 0.96
CA ILE A 27 -13.08 -11.97 2.13
C ILE A 27 -13.76 -10.61 1.98
N TRP A 28 -14.10 -10.21 0.75
CA TRP A 28 -14.89 -9.01 0.48
C TRP A 28 -16.32 -9.10 1.04
N ASP A 29 -16.87 -10.29 1.26
CA ASP A 29 -18.20 -10.45 1.86
C ASP A 29 -18.19 -10.54 3.39
N ASP A 30 -17.02 -10.38 4.02
CA ASP A 30 -16.91 -10.40 5.47
C ASP A 30 -17.74 -9.25 6.10
N PRO A 31 -18.62 -9.52 7.07
CA PRO A 31 -19.52 -8.53 7.67
C PRO A 31 -18.80 -7.45 8.50
N ALA A 32 -17.52 -7.65 8.83
CA ALA A 32 -16.69 -6.65 9.48
C ALA A 32 -15.97 -5.72 8.48
N ARG A 33 -16.03 -6.00 7.17
CA ARG A 33 -15.49 -5.10 6.14
C ARG A 33 -16.12 -3.72 6.26
N GLY A 34 -15.29 -2.69 6.15
CA GLY A 34 -15.70 -1.31 6.29
C GLY A 34 -15.77 -0.80 7.73
N ARG A 35 -15.43 -1.60 8.76
CA ARG A 35 -15.26 -1.09 10.13
C ARG A 35 -13.94 -0.32 10.31
N VAL A 36 -12.88 -0.78 9.64
CA VAL A 36 -11.53 -0.20 9.70
C VAL A 36 -11.08 0.20 8.29
N PRO A 37 -10.53 1.42 8.11
CA PRO A 37 -9.91 1.84 6.86
C PRO A 37 -8.88 0.83 6.32
N THR A 38 -9.12 0.34 5.11
CA THR A 38 -8.32 -0.73 4.49
C THR A 38 -8.05 -0.44 3.01
N ASN A 39 -6.79 -0.55 2.61
CA ASN A 39 -6.40 -0.55 1.21
C ASN A 39 -6.41 -1.98 0.68
N TRP A 40 -6.98 -2.17 -0.49
CA TRP A 40 -7.05 -3.44 -1.18
C TRP A 40 -6.25 -3.35 -2.47
N THR A 41 -5.17 -4.13 -2.56
CA THR A 41 -4.47 -4.22 -3.84
C THR A 41 -5.34 -4.99 -4.84
N VAL A 42 -5.42 -4.47 -6.07
CA VAL A 42 -6.07 -5.11 -7.21
C VAL A 42 -5.26 -4.87 -8.47
N SER A 43 -5.42 -5.75 -9.47
CA SER A 43 -4.76 -5.57 -10.75
C SER A 43 -5.51 -4.53 -11.55
N PRO A 44 -4.89 -3.40 -11.93
CA PRO A 44 -5.57 -2.38 -12.72
C PRO A 44 -5.87 -2.88 -14.15
N LEU A 45 -5.23 -3.98 -14.58
CA LEU A 45 -5.54 -4.67 -15.85
C LEU A 45 -6.93 -5.30 -15.86
N LEU A 46 -7.56 -5.51 -14.70
CA LEU A 46 -8.96 -5.98 -14.64
C LEU A 46 -9.91 -5.07 -15.42
N ALA A 47 -9.55 -3.81 -15.68
CA ALA A 47 -10.32 -2.93 -16.57
C ALA A 47 -10.55 -3.52 -17.97
N ASP A 48 -9.65 -4.37 -18.46
CA ASP A 48 -9.76 -5.02 -19.77
C ASP A 48 -10.09 -6.51 -19.64
N ILE A 49 -9.40 -7.22 -18.73
CA ILE A 49 -9.49 -8.70 -18.66
C ILE A 49 -10.62 -9.21 -17.75
N GLY A 50 -11.14 -8.36 -16.87
CA GLY A 50 -12.18 -8.73 -15.91
C GLY A 50 -13.03 -7.53 -15.47
N PRO A 51 -13.62 -6.74 -16.39
CA PRO A 51 -14.23 -5.46 -16.05
C PRO A 51 -15.42 -5.60 -15.10
N ALA A 52 -16.18 -6.70 -15.20
CA ALA A 52 -17.28 -6.98 -14.27
C ALA A 52 -16.78 -7.21 -12.83
N LEU A 53 -15.62 -7.86 -12.68
CA LEU A 53 -15.00 -8.10 -11.37
C LEU A 53 -14.49 -6.81 -10.76
N LEU A 54 -13.76 -5.99 -11.53
CA LEU A 54 -13.31 -4.67 -11.07
C LEU A 54 -14.49 -3.78 -10.69
N ALA A 55 -15.52 -3.73 -11.55
CA ALA A 55 -16.68 -2.90 -11.31
C ALA A 55 -17.51 -3.37 -10.11
N TYR A 56 -17.51 -4.68 -9.80
CA TYR A 56 -18.10 -5.20 -8.57
C TYR A 56 -17.40 -4.60 -7.33
N TYR A 57 -16.07 -4.65 -7.27
CA TYR A 57 -15.31 -4.08 -6.15
C TYR A 57 -15.49 -2.56 -6.06
N GLN A 58 -15.42 -1.85 -7.17
CA GLN A 58 -15.61 -0.39 -7.18
C GLN A 58 -17.01 0.02 -6.72
N ARG A 59 -18.06 -0.67 -7.15
CA ARG A 59 -19.46 -0.32 -6.79
C ARG A 59 -19.85 -0.71 -5.38
N THR A 60 -19.17 -1.68 -4.78
CA THR A 60 -19.51 -2.22 -3.45
C THR A 60 -18.48 -1.86 -2.38
N ALA A 61 -17.50 -1.03 -2.73
CA ALA A 61 -16.56 -0.44 -1.78
C ALA A 61 -17.33 0.44 -0.78
N THR A 62 -17.00 0.29 0.50
CA THR A 62 -17.44 1.20 1.56
C THR A 62 -16.59 2.48 1.55
N GLU A 63 -16.94 3.46 2.38
CA GLU A 63 -16.11 4.66 2.57
C GLU A 63 -14.71 4.35 3.14
N HIS A 64 -14.56 3.19 3.80
CA HIS A 64 -13.32 2.72 4.39
C HIS A 64 -12.51 1.78 3.48
N ASP A 65 -13.05 1.38 2.32
CA ASP A 65 -12.32 0.59 1.33
C ASP A 65 -11.64 1.49 0.29
N LEU A 66 -10.33 1.32 0.10
CA LEU A 66 -9.59 1.98 -0.97
C LEU A 66 -8.97 0.93 -1.90
N LEU A 67 -9.37 0.93 -3.17
CA LEU A 67 -8.70 0.11 -4.19
C LEU A 67 -7.41 0.79 -4.64
N ILE A 68 -6.29 0.08 -4.53
CA ILE A 68 -4.98 0.53 -5.01
C ILE A 68 -4.41 -0.48 -6.00
N ALA A 69 -3.47 -0.06 -6.84
CA ALA A 69 -2.84 -1.00 -7.75
C ALA A 69 -1.87 -1.92 -7.00
N GLY A 70 -2.00 -3.22 -7.24
CA GLY A 70 -1.07 -4.23 -6.75
C GLY A 70 0.30 -4.18 -7.43
N PRO A 71 1.25 -5.00 -6.94
CA PRO A 71 2.62 -5.05 -7.43
C PRO A 71 2.75 -5.16 -8.96
N SER A 72 3.46 -4.28 -9.65
CA SER A 72 3.97 -2.98 -9.24
C SER A 72 3.31 -1.87 -10.07
N GLY A 73 2.02 -2.00 -10.38
CA GLY A 73 1.32 -1.18 -11.39
C GLY A 73 0.58 -2.04 -12.41
N ALA A 74 0.82 -1.85 -13.71
CA ALA A 74 0.19 -2.63 -14.79
C ALA A 74 0.75 -4.07 -14.94
N GLY A 75 1.21 -4.67 -13.85
CA GLY A 75 1.74 -6.03 -13.80
C GLY A 75 2.89 -6.16 -12.80
N TYR A 76 3.19 -7.40 -12.40
CA TYR A 76 4.27 -7.69 -11.48
C TYR A 76 5.63 -7.43 -12.13
N THR A 77 6.45 -6.59 -11.49
CA THR A 77 7.83 -6.36 -11.91
C THR A 77 8.66 -5.77 -10.78
N TYR A 78 9.98 -5.83 -10.94
CA TYR A 78 10.96 -5.11 -10.13
C TYR A 78 11.49 -3.90 -10.93
N PRO A 79 11.02 -2.67 -10.65
CA PRO A 79 11.42 -1.49 -11.40
C PRO A 79 12.93 -1.25 -11.44
N ALA A 80 13.66 -1.61 -10.37
CA ALA A 80 15.11 -1.43 -10.35
C ALA A 80 15.87 -2.42 -11.25
N SER A 81 15.25 -3.52 -11.68
CA SER A 81 15.85 -4.44 -12.65
C SER A 81 15.59 -4.06 -14.11
N ARG A 82 14.79 -3.02 -14.39
CA ARG A 82 14.46 -2.62 -15.76
C ARG A 82 15.42 -1.55 -16.30
N PRO A 83 15.90 -1.69 -17.55
CA PRO A 83 16.55 -0.59 -18.27
C PRO A 83 15.65 0.64 -18.33
N GLU A 84 16.23 1.84 -18.43
CA GLU A 84 15.47 3.10 -18.36
C GLU A 84 14.38 3.21 -19.43
N GLY A 85 14.69 2.90 -20.69
CA GLY A 85 13.71 2.96 -21.78
C GLY A 85 12.52 2.01 -21.58
N GLU A 86 12.76 0.84 -20.98
CA GLU A 86 11.70 -0.13 -20.66
C GLU A 86 10.88 0.28 -19.44
N LEU A 87 11.53 0.89 -18.44
CA LEU A 87 10.87 1.43 -17.26
C LEU A 87 9.87 2.52 -17.65
N ASP A 88 10.25 3.47 -18.51
CA ASP A 88 9.37 4.56 -18.94
C ASP A 88 8.16 4.04 -19.74
N ALA A 89 8.36 3.06 -20.62
CA ALA A 89 7.26 2.41 -21.33
C ALA A 89 6.31 1.68 -20.36
N TYR A 90 6.86 1.00 -19.36
CA TYR A 90 6.10 0.30 -18.33
C TYR A 90 5.28 1.27 -17.45
N THR A 91 5.87 2.36 -16.97
CA THR A 91 5.15 3.34 -16.14
C THR A 91 4.13 4.13 -16.96
N ALA A 92 4.36 4.35 -18.27
CA ALA A 92 3.36 4.90 -19.18
C ALA A 92 2.15 3.97 -19.36
N LEU A 93 2.38 2.67 -19.54
CA LEU A 93 1.31 1.65 -19.53
C LEU A 93 0.55 1.64 -18.20
N THR A 94 1.28 1.65 -17.09
CA THR A 94 0.72 1.73 -15.74
C THR A 94 -0.18 2.95 -15.61
N GLY A 95 0.32 4.14 -15.95
CA GLY A 95 -0.44 5.39 -15.83
C GLY A 95 -1.72 5.42 -16.65
N ARG A 96 -1.74 4.79 -17.83
CA ARG A 96 -2.96 4.65 -18.64
C ARG A 96 -4.02 3.86 -17.88
N PHE A 97 -3.67 2.73 -17.28
CA PHE A 97 -4.63 1.94 -16.51
C PHE A 97 -5.06 2.64 -15.23
N LEU A 98 -4.12 3.22 -14.48
CA LEU A 98 -4.42 3.95 -13.25
C LEU A 98 -5.40 5.11 -13.46
N ARG A 99 -5.21 5.89 -14.54
CA ARG A 99 -6.17 6.96 -14.92
C ARG A 99 -7.55 6.41 -15.28
N ARG A 100 -7.62 5.25 -15.95
CA ARG A 100 -8.90 4.61 -16.32
C ARG A 100 -9.63 4.01 -15.11
N THR A 101 -8.90 3.48 -14.14
CA THR A 101 -9.48 2.81 -12.97
C THR A 101 -9.67 3.74 -11.77
N GLY A 102 -9.13 4.95 -11.82
CA GLY A 102 -9.18 5.93 -10.73
C GLY A 102 -8.22 5.62 -9.58
N MET A 103 -7.31 4.66 -9.76
CA MET A 103 -6.31 4.30 -8.74
C MET A 103 -5.14 5.29 -8.79
N ASP A 104 -4.73 5.80 -7.64
CA ASP A 104 -3.66 6.79 -7.52
C ASP A 104 -2.60 6.42 -6.47
N LEU A 105 -2.60 5.14 -6.05
CA LEU A 105 -1.58 4.50 -5.22
C LEU A 105 -1.18 3.17 -5.84
N VAL A 106 0.08 2.81 -5.64
CA VAL A 106 0.65 1.51 -6.02
C VAL A 106 1.39 0.93 -4.81
N TYR A 107 1.09 -0.32 -4.48
CA TYR A 107 2.01 -1.17 -3.72
C TYR A 107 2.94 -1.84 -4.72
N ALA A 108 4.26 -1.67 -4.59
CA ALA A 108 5.23 -2.19 -5.55
C ALA A 108 6.27 -3.09 -4.90
N TYR A 109 6.62 -4.18 -5.57
CA TYR A 109 7.77 -4.98 -5.23
C TYR A 109 9.04 -4.47 -5.90
N ASN A 110 10.17 -4.75 -5.26
CA ASN A 110 11.49 -4.65 -5.86
C ASN A 110 12.33 -5.88 -5.53
N GLN A 111 13.52 -6.02 -6.10
CA GLN A 111 14.41 -7.14 -5.77
C GLN A 111 15.03 -6.99 -4.37
N ARG A 112 15.45 -8.13 -3.80
CA ARG A 112 16.33 -8.18 -2.64
C ARG A 112 17.69 -7.56 -2.96
N ASN A 113 18.36 -7.00 -1.95
CA ASN A 113 19.74 -6.56 -2.06
C ASN A 113 20.68 -7.77 -2.27
N ALA A 114 21.94 -7.51 -2.62
CA ALA A 114 22.91 -8.58 -2.89
C ALA A 114 23.23 -9.46 -1.66
N ALA A 115 23.09 -8.91 -0.46
CA ALA A 115 23.29 -9.64 0.80
C ALA A 115 22.12 -10.58 1.14
N GLY A 116 20.95 -10.38 0.52
CA GLY A 116 19.75 -11.18 0.77
C GLY A 116 19.01 -10.85 2.07
N ASP A 117 19.47 -9.85 2.82
CA ASP A 117 18.94 -9.45 4.14
C ASP A 117 18.02 -8.21 4.08
N GLY A 118 17.81 -7.64 2.88
CA GLY A 118 16.99 -6.45 2.70
C GLY A 118 16.52 -6.24 1.26
N TRP A 119 15.89 -5.10 1.01
CA TRP A 119 15.33 -4.73 -0.29
C TRP A 119 16.12 -3.58 -0.93
N VAL A 120 16.10 -3.51 -2.26
CA VAL A 120 16.61 -2.34 -2.98
C VAL A 120 15.56 -1.23 -2.94
N ALA A 121 15.87 -0.07 -2.39
CA ALA A 121 14.97 1.08 -2.41
C ALA A 121 14.79 1.64 -3.82
N PHE A 122 13.61 2.20 -4.13
CA PHE A 122 13.41 2.93 -5.38
C PHE A 122 14.25 4.21 -5.41
N ASP A 123 15.04 4.33 -6.47
CA ASP A 123 15.88 5.49 -6.74
C ASP A 123 15.10 6.64 -7.41
N ALA A 124 15.78 7.76 -7.61
CA ALA A 124 15.21 8.94 -8.27
C ALA A 124 14.75 8.66 -9.71
N ARG A 125 15.39 7.74 -10.43
CA ARG A 125 15.01 7.38 -11.81
C ARG A 125 13.65 6.67 -11.83
N ILE A 126 13.48 5.67 -10.96
CA ILE A 126 12.21 4.93 -10.81
C ILE A 126 11.09 5.88 -10.41
N ALA A 127 11.33 6.69 -9.37
CA ALA A 127 10.32 7.61 -8.87
C ALA A 127 9.97 8.72 -9.88
N ALA A 128 10.95 9.24 -10.63
CA ALA A 128 10.71 10.21 -11.69
C ALA A 128 9.86 9.62 -12.82
N SER A 129 10.14 8.36 -13.22
CA SER A 129 9.36 7.66 -14.26
C SER A 129 7.90 7.48 -13.84
N TYR A 130 7.65 7.00 -12.62
CA TYR A 130 6.28 6.92 -12.07
C TYR A 130 5.62 8.29 -12.03
N ARG A 131 6.28 9.29 -11.45
CA ARG A 131 5.74 10.65 -11.31
C ARG A 131 5.37 11.26 -12.67
N LYS A 132 6.21 11.08 -13.68
CA LYS A 132 5.99 11.59 -15.03
C LYS A 132 4.76 10.95 -15.69
N ASN A 133 4.61 9.63 -15.52
CA ASN A 133 3.72 8.85 -16.36
C ASN A 133 2.38 8.48 -15.69
N THR A 134 2.26 8.59 -14.37
CA THR A 134 1.13 8.08 -13.58
C THR A 134 0.46 9.19 -12.74
N PRO A 135 -0.79 8.99 -12.28
CA PRO A 135 -1.47 9.94 -11.38
C PRO A 135 -1.08 9.74 -9.90
N LEU A 136 0.02 9.05 -9.61
CA LEU A 136 0.33 8.62 -8.25
C LEU A 136 0.55 9.79 -7.30
N ARG A 137 -0.07 9.71 -6.12
CA ARG A 137 0.24 10.58 -4.97
C ARG A 137 1.37 10.04 -4.09
N GLY A 138 1.65 8.74 -4.20
CA GLY A 138 2.70 8.06 -3.44
C GLY A 138 2.83 6.58 -3.78
N LEU A 139 3.87 5.97 -3.25
CA LEU A 139 4.26 4.58 -3.44
C LEU A 139 4.43 3.88 -2.09
N ILE A 140 3.85 2.69 -1.97
CA ILE A 140 4.20 1.73 -0.91
C ILE A 140 5.16 0.73 -1.53
N GLN A 141 6.33 0.51 -0.94
CA GLN A 141 7.32 -0.44 -1.44
C GLN A 141 7.44 -1.65 -0.52
N SER A 142 7.65 -2.83 -1.08
CA SER A 142 8.13 -3.97 -0.30
C SER A 142 9.41 -3.63 0.46
N TRP A 143 9.30 -3.69 1.79
CA TRP A 143 10.38 -3.32 2.69
C TRP A 143 10.40 -4.18 3.97
N GLU A 144 9.23 -4.58 4.45
CA GLU A 144 8.98 -5.45 5.63
C GLU A 144 9.28 -4.81 6.99
N THR A 145 10.36 -4.03 7.13
CA THR A 145 10.75 -3.41 8.40
C THR A 145 10.00 -2.12 8.71
N GLY A 146 9.36 -1.49 7.72
CA GLY A 146 8.58 -0.26 7.90
C GLY A 146 9.38 1.04 8.11
N ASP A 147 10.71 1.00 8.08
CA ASP A 147 11.59 2.14 8.40
C ASP A 147 12.03 2.96 7.18
N LEU A 148 11.61 2.59 5.96
CA LEU A 148 11.84 3.40 4.77
C LEU A 148 10.79 4.51 4.65
N GLN A 149 11.24 5.75 4.69
CA GLN A 149 10.46 6.91 4.29
C GLN A 149 11.34 7.84 3.45
N ALA A 150 10.94 8.11 2.21
CA ALA A 150 11.71 8.95 1.29
C ALA A 150 10.80 9.71 0.33
N ALA A 151 11.38 10.64 -0.43
CA ALA A 151 10.69 11.32 -1.53
C ALA A 151 11.58 11.44 -2.78
N PRO A 152 12.07 10.31 -3.34
CA PRO A 152 12.89 10.34 -4.55
C PRO A 152 12.13 11.04 -5.68
N ALA A 153 12.79 11.98 -6.38
CA ALA A 153 12.16 12.85 -7.38
C ALA A 153 10.87 13.56 -6.90
N GLY A 154 10.76 13.81 -5.58
CA GLY A 154 9.61 14.45 -4.95
C GLY A 154 8.33 13.61 -4.90
N LEU A 155 8.40 12.30 -5.20
CA LEU A 155 7.29 11.36 -5.07
C LEU A 155 7.38 10.64 -3.71
N PRO A 156 6.39 10.80 -2.80
CA PRO A 156 6.40 10.11 -1.51
C PRO A 156 6.52 8.59 -1.67
N LEU A 157 7.47 8.01 -0.94
CA LEU A 157 7.77 6.59 -0.90
C LEU A 157 7.81 6.15 0.56
N ILE A 158 7.07 5.10 0.88
CA ILE A 158 7.11 4.47 2.20
C ILE A 158 7.31 2.96 2.07
N GLY A 159 8.15 2.39 2.91
CA GLY A 159 8.34 0.94 3.00
C GLY A 159 7.22 0.29 3.79
N SER A 160 6.80 -0.89 3.36
CA SER A 160 5.83 -1.67 4.10
C SER A 160 6.40 -2.18 5.42
N PHE A 161 5.56 -2.19 6.45
CA PHE A 161 5.78 -2.85 7.73
C PHE A 161 4.98 -4.17 7.73
N SER A 162 5.67 -5.32 7.81
CA SER A 162 5.06 -6.64 7.61
C SER A 162 5.25 -7.55 8.82
N PRO A 163 4.55 -7.29 9.93
CA PRO A 163 4.61 -8.14 11.10
C PRO A 163 3.98 -9.52 10.81
N GLN A 164 4.46 -10.54 11.51
CA GLN A 164 3.92 -11.90 11.42
C GLN A 164 2.78 -12.09 12.42
N GLY A 165 1.94 -13.10 12.21
CA GLY A 165 0.83 -13.45 13.10
C GLY A 165 -0.52 -12.83 12.71
N ARG A 166 -1.45 -12.75 13.68
CA ARG A 166 -2.78 -12.15 13.53
C ARG A 166 -2.84 -10.82 14.32
N ALA A 167 -4.04 -10.35 14.67
CA ALA A 167 -4.27 -9.04 15.27
C ALA A 167 -3.39 -8.77 16.51
N GLN A 168 -3.31 -9.70 17.46
CA GLN A 168 -2.53 -9.53 18.69
C GLN A 168 -1.02 -9.42 18.41
N GLU A 169 -0.43 -10.37 17.66
CA GLU A 169 1.01 -10.33 17.36
C GLU A 169 1.37 -9.13 16.46
N TYR A 170 0.46 -8.74 15.57
CA TYR A 170 0.59 -7.53 14.77
C TYR A 170 0.69 -6.30 15.67
N ARG A 171 -0.25 -6.15 16.61
CA ARG A 171 -0.28 -5.04 17.57
C ARG A 171 0.99 -5.01 18.42
N ASP A 172 1.43 -6.15 18.94
CA ASP A 172 2.62 -6.24 19.79
C ASP A 172 3.91 -5.91 19.02
N THR A 173 3.96 -6.28 17.74
CA THR A 173 5.10 -5.92 16.87
C THR A 173 5.06 -4.45 16.49
N LEU A 174 3.88 -3.89 16.22
CA LEU A 174 3.71 -2.47 15.93
C LEU A 174 4.10 -1.60 17.13
N LEU A 175 3.74 -2.00 18.36
CA LEU A 175 4.14 -1.27 19.56
C LEU A 175 5.65 -1.23 19.75
N ARG A 176 6.34 -2.36 19.54
CA ARG A 176 7.80 -2.40 19.56
C ARG A 176 8.42 -1.52 18.48
N HIS A 177 7.81 -1.47 17.30
CA HIS A 177 8.29 -0.63 16.20
C HIS A 177 8.23 0.87 16.55
N VAL A 178 7.26 1.29 17.36
CA VAL A 178 7.06 2.70 17.72
C VAL A 178 7.51 3.06 19.15
N GLU A 179 8.13 2.13 19.89
CA GLU A 179 8.48 2.31 21.31
C GLU A 179 9.41 3.51 21.56
N GLY A 180 10.28 3.84 20.60
CA GLY A 180 11.19 4.98 20.69
C GLY A 180 10.60 6.33 20.25
N TRP A 181 9.33 6.37 19.83
CA TRP A 181 8.69 7.60 19.38
C TRP A 181 8.24 8.45 20.57
N ASP A 182 8.72 9.69 20.64
CA ASP A 182 8.51 10.60 21.76
C ASP A 182 7.21 11.43 21.68
N GLY A 183 6.45 11.26 20.60
CA GLY A 183 5.24 12.06 20.36
C GLY A 183 5.51 13.50 19.94
N GLY A 184 6.74 13.86 19.56
CA GLY A 184 7.07 15.23 19.13
C GLY A 184 6.63 15.56 17.70
N TRP A 185 6.42 14.54 16.86
CA TRP A 185 6.01 14.67 15.45
C TRP A 185 5.15 13.49 15.00
N PRO A 186 4.26 13.64 14.02
CA PRO A 186 3.52 12.51 13.46
C PRO A 186 4.45 11.40 12.92
N LEU A 187 4.12 10.15 13.23
CA LEU A 187 4.79 8.96 12.68
C LEU A 187 3.88 8.28 11.66
N PHE A 188 4.47 7.74 10.60
CA PHE A 188 3.76 7.12 9.48
C PHE A 188 4.19 5.66 9.32
N VAL A 189 3.24 4.73 9.37
CA VAL A 189 3.50 3.30 9.19
C VAL A 189 2.58 2.73 8.11
N ALA A 190 3.17 2.12 7.07
CA ALA A 190 2.43 1.43 6.01
C ALA A 190 2.36 -0.07 6.29
N GLY A 191 1.34 -0.50 7.01
CA GLY A 191 1.12 -1.89 7.40
C GLY A 191 0.72 -2.81 6.25
N ALA A 192 1.42 -3.93 6.09
CA ALA A 192 1.06 -5.00 5.17
C ALA A 192 0.22 -6.06 5.87
N VAL A 193 -0.89 -6.46 5.23
CA VAL A 193 -1.81 -7.49 5.71
C VAL A 193 -1.77 -8.68 4.75
N ASN A 194 -1.51 -9.87 5.29
CA ASN A 194 -1.44 -11.09 4.50
C ASN A 194 -2.84 -11.56 4.06
N ALA A 195 -3.12 -11.48 2.76
CA ALA A 195 -4.44 -11.73 2.21
C ALA A 195 -4.93 -13.19 2.31
N TRP A 196 -4.01 -14.14 2.51
CA TRP A 196 -4.33 -15.56 2.58
C TRP A 196 -4.76 -15.99 3.98
N ASN A 197 -4.18 -15.37 5.01
CA ASN A 197 -4.39 -15.77 6.40
C ASN A 197 -5.32 -14.84 7.19
N TRP A 198 -5.54 -13.62 6.70
CA TRP A 198 -6.41 -12.63 7.33
C TRP A 198 -7.73 -12.47 6.57
N ALA A 199 -8.77 -12.06 7.30
CA ALA A 199 -10.04 -11.55 6.81
C ALA A 199 -10.32 -10.17 7.45
N PRO A 200 -11.29 -9.39 6.93
CA PRO A 200 -11.68 -8.12 7.54
C PRO A 200 -12.05 -8.19 9.02
N SER A 201 -12.57 -9.32 9.50
CA SER A 201 -12.78 -9.55 10.95
C SER A 201 -11.49 -9.43 11.77
N ASP A 202 -10.35 -9.91 11.27
CA ASP A 202 -9.05 -9.76 11.94
C ASP A 202 -8.53 -8.32 11.91
N ILE A 203 -8.80 -7.62 10.81
CA ILE A 203 -8.46 -6.20 10.67
C ILE A 203 -9.30 -5.37 11.66
N ALA A 204 -10.57 -5.73 11.84
CA ALA A 204 -11.45 -5.10 12.82
C ALA A 204 -10.97 -5.36 14.25
N GLU A 205 -10.58 -6.59 14.59
CA GLU A 205 -9.97 -6.92 15.88
C GLU A 205 -8.69 -6.11 16.13
N LEU A 206 -7.79 -6.01 15.13
CA LEU A 206 -6.62 -5.14 15.24
C LEU A 206 -7.01 -3.68 15.50
N GLY A 207 -8.04 -3.18 14.83
CA GLY A 207 -8.58 -1.84 15.08
C GLY A 207 -9.06 -1.63 16.51
N GLU A 208 -9.70 -2.64 17.12
CA GLU A 208 -10.15 -2.59 18.52
C GLU A 208 -8.97 -2.64 19.51
N LEU A 209 -7.89 -3.34 19.17
CA LEU A 209 -6.66 -3.42 19.97
C LEU A 209 -5.80 -2.15 19.91
N LEU A 210 -5.97 -1.33 18.86
CA LEU A 210 -5.21 -0.11 18.62
C LEU A 210 -6.00 1.12 19.08
N GLY A 211 -5.75 1.57 20.31
CA GLY A 211 -6.19 2.87 20.83
C GLY A 211 -5.14 3.97 20.62
N ASP A 212 -5.21 5.02 21.45
CA ASP A 212 -4.18 6.06 21.49
C ASP A 212 -2.77 5.44 21.67
N PRO A 213 -1.74 5.88 20.90
CA PRO A 213 -1.71 7.05 20.02
C PRO A 213 -2.00 6.76 18.53
N PHE A 214 -2.52 5.59 18.18
CA PHE A 214 -2.69 5.17 16.79
C PHE A 214 -3.93 5.78 16.14
N GLU A 215 -3.82 6.07 14.84
CA GLU A 215 -4.94 6.49 13.99
C GLU A 215 -4.85 5.72 12.67
N ILE A 216 -5.80 4.79 12.45
CA ILE A 216 -5.86 4.00 11.21
C ILE A 216 -6.59 4.81 10.14
N VAL A 217 -5.94 5.02 9.00
CA VAL A 217 -6.46 5.83 7.89
C VAL A 217 -6.30 5.12 6.55
N ARG A 218 -7.18 5.47 5.60
CA ARG A 218 -7.03 5.03 4.20
C ARG A 218 -5.74 5.58 3.60
N GLY A 219 -5.16 4.86 2.66
CA GLY A 219 -3.90 5.21 2.01
C GLY A 219 -3.91 6.60 1.36
N ASP A 220 -5.05 7.02 0.80
CA ASP A 220 -5.17 8.33 0.16
C ASP A 220 -5.12 9.48 1.17
N VAL A 221 -5.70 9.29 2.36
CA VAL A 221 -5.59 10.20 3.52
C VAL A 221 -4.17 10.16 4.09
N PHE A 222 -3.61 8.96 4.26
CA PHE A 222 -2.25 8.74 4.73
C PHE A 222 -1.21 9.54 3.92
N PHE A 223 -1.22 9.39 2.59
CA PHE A 223 -0.28 10.10 1.71
C PHE A 223 -0.54 11.61 1.63
N LYS A 224 -1.79 12.05 1.83
CA LYS A 224 -2.11 13.49 1.96
C LYS A 224 -1.45 14.08 3.21
N LEU A 225 -1.54 13.39 4.35
CA LEU A 225 -0.92 13.81 5.60
C LEU A 225 0.61 13.74 5.51
N LEU A 226 1.16 12.65 4.99
CA LEU A 226 2.61 12.50 4.79
C LEU A 226 3.19 13.65 3.94
N GLY A 227 2.52 14.00 2.84
CA GLY A 227 2.95 15.09 1.97
C GLY A 227 2.90 16.49 2.59
N GLN A 228 2.09 16.69 3.64
CA GLN A 228 2.03 17.95 4.39
C GLN A 228 3.22 18.09 5.36
N VAL A 229 3.67 16.98 5.98
CA VAL A 229 4.85 16.97 6.85
C VAL A 229 6.12 17.24 6.04
N VAL A 230 6.29 16.56 4.91
CA VAL A 230 7.49 16.69 4.04
C VAL A 230 7.65 18.11 3.46
N ARG A 231 6.58 18.90 3.37
CA ARG A 231 6.62 20.29 2.86
C ARG A 231 6.80 21.35 3.95
N GLY A 232 6.63 20.97 5.22
CA GLY A 232 6.64 21.88 6.37
C GLY A 232 7.92 21.87 7.20
N GLY A 233 8.84 20.94 6.93
CA GLY A 233 10.20 20.91 7.47
C GLY A 233 11.22 21.30 6.41
#